data_AF-A0A238XRV7-F1
#
_entry.id   AF-A0A238XRV7-F1
#
_cell.length_a   1.000
_cell.length_b   1.000
_cell.length_c   1.000
_cell.angle_alpha   90.00
_cell.angle_beta   90.00
_cell.angle_gamma   90.00
#
_symmetry.space_group_name_H-M   'P 1'
#
loop_
_entity.id
_entity.type
_entity.pdbx_description
1 polymer ?
#
loop_
_entity_poly.entity_id
_entity_poly.type
_entity_poly.pdbx_seq_one_letter_code
_entity_poly.pdbx_strand_id
1 'polypeptide(L)'
;MNKEDLNRALVTLIEKKAELHKLTYDDARYDDVEEELHDLEDDFNDEYGSFLEAALEKVHDELVSDTDVLLPTAYLPATTSGTPSPKEGVWIDSEKYSGKEARLTLVPNPTRLVLTVGKAVQQDVWKA
;
A
#
# COMPACT_ATOMS: atom_id res chain seq x y z
N MET A 1 7.10 -8.87 -15.91
CA MET A 1 6.89 -8.92 -14.45
C MET A 1 6.22 -10.23 -14.07
N ASN A 2 6.71 -10.90 -13.04
CA ASN A 2 6.09 -12.10 -12.47
C ASN A 2 5.14 -11.70 -11.31
N LYS A 3 3.84 -12.03 -11.44
CA LYS A 3 2.83 -11.69 -10.42
C LYS A 3 3.05 -12.40 -9.09
N GLU A 4 3.61 -13.61 -9.13
CA GLU A 4 3.92 -14.37 -7.92
C GLU A 4 5.06 -13.72 -7.13
N ASP A 5 6.06 -13.20 -7.84
CA ASP A 5 7.20 -12.53 -7.21
C ASP A 5 6.81 -11.15 -6.67
N LEU A 6 5.99 -10.38 -7.39
CA LEU A 6 5.37 -9.15 -6.87
C LEU A 6 4.58 -9.42 -5.58
N ASN A 7 3.74 -10.45 -5.58
CA ASN A 7 2.96 -10.81 -4.39
C ASN A 7 3.87 -11.21 -3.22
N ARG A 8 4.94 -11.98 -3.48
CA ARG A 8 5.90 -12.40 -2.46
C ARG A 8 6.64 -11.21 -1.87
N ALA A 9 7.16 -10.32 -2.72
CA ALA A 9 7.86 -9.12 -2.29
C ALA A 9 6.95 -8.22 -1.44
N LEU A 10 5.69 -8.05 -1.85
CA LEU A 10 4.70 -7.29 -1.10
C LEU A 10 4.41 -7.90 0.28
N VAL A 11 4.29 -9.23 0.37
CA VAL A 11 4.12 -9.95 1.65
C VAL A 11 5.33 -9.71 2.56
N THR A 12 6.55 -9.91 2.05
CA THR A 12 7.80 -9.68 2.79
C THR A 12 7.88 -8.27 3.34
N LEU A 13 7.54 -7.27 2.53
CA LEU A 13 7.58 -5.87 2.92
C LEU A 13 6.59 -5.54 4.05
N ILE A 14 5.34 -6.03 3.93
CA ILE A 14 4.31 -5.81 4.95
C ILE A 14 4.69 -6.51 6.26
N GLU A 15 5.28 -7.69 6.20
CA GLU A 15 5.74 -8.43 7.38
C GLU A 15 6.91 -7.73 8.08
N LYS A 16 7.89 -7.20 7.33
CA LYS A 16 8.99 -6.42 7.90
C LYS A 16 8.50 -5.13 8.55
N LYS A 17 7.59 -4.41 7.89
CA LYS A 17 6.94 -3.22 8.46
C LYS A 17 6.20 -3.55 9.76
N ALA A 18 5.49 -4.68 9.79
CA ALA A 18 4.81 -5.16 10.99
C ALA A 18 5.76 -5.63 12.10
N GLU A 19 6.98 -6.09 11.75
CA GLU A 19 8.05 -6.36 12.70
C GLU A 19 8.54 -5.06 13.35
N LEU A 20 8.92 -4.06 12.55
CA LEU A 20 9.39 -2.75 13.03
C LEU A 20 8.36 -2.09 13.96
N HIS A 21 7.07 -2.13 13.61
CA HIS A 21 5.99 -1.56 14.43
C HIS A 21 5.83 -2.20 15.83
N LYS A 22 6.39 -3.39 16.06
CA LYS A 22 6.36 -4.04 17.39
C LYS A 22 7.54 -3.62 18.27
N LEU A 23 8.54 -2.98 17.70
CA LEU A 23 9.71 -2.50 18.40
C LEU A 23 9.44 -1.11 18.96
N THR A 24 9.98 -0.84 20.14
CA THR A 24 10.11 0.54 20.63
C THR A 24 11.38 1.15 20.05
N TYR A 25 11.41 2.47 19.96
CA TYR A 25 12.55 3.21 19.40
C TYR A 25 13.87 2.96 20.16
N ASP A 26 13.80 2.52 21.42
CA ASP A 26 14.94 2.15 22.26
C ASP A 26 15.30 0.64 22.22
N ASP A 27 14.58 -0.17 21.42
CA ASP A 27 14.96 -1.57 21.18
C ASP A 27 16.29 -1.60 20.43
N ALA A 28 17.24 -2.41 20.89
CA ALA A 28 18.57 -2.50 20.29
C ALA A 28 18.57 -2.98 18.83
N ARG A 29 17.46 -3.53 18.33
CA ARG A 29 17.28 -3.98 16.95
C ARG A 29 16.54 -2.97 16.07
N TYR A 30 16.07 -1.85 16.62
CA TYR A 30 15.22 -0.90 15.90
C TYR A 30 15.91 -0.41 14.62
N ASP A 31 17.15 0.10 14.76
CA ASP A 31 17.94 0.63 13.65
C ASP A 31 18.18 -0.43 12.56
N ASP A 32 18.58 -1.65 12.96
CA ASP A 32 18.83 -2.75 12.02
C ASP A 32 17.56 -3.13 11.22
N VAL A 33 16.41 -3.19 11.89
CA VAL A 33 15.13 -3.56 11.26
C VAL A 33 14.58 -2.42 10.41
N GLU A 34 14.82 -1.16 10.78
CA GLU A 34 14.48 0.02 9.97
C GLU A 34 15.33 0.08 8.69
N GLU A 35 16.64 -0.16 8.78
CA GLU A 35 17.52 -0.22 7.62
C GLU A 35 17.12 -1.36 6.67
N GLU A 36 16.86 -2.56 7.18
CA GLU A 36 16.37 -3.67 6.36
C GLU A 36 15.01 -3.36 5.71
N LEU A 37 14.13 -2.63 6.40
CA LEU A 37 12.87 -2.19 5.80
C LEU A 37 13.10 -1.22 4.66
N HIS A 38 13.99 -0.23 4.82
CA HIS A 38 14.31 0.73 3.76
C HIS A 38 14.93 0.05 2.53
N ASP A 39 15.86 -0.89 2.73
CA ASP A 39 16.45 -1.67 1.63
C ASP A 39 15.36 -2.44 0.86
N LEU A 40 14.40 -3.05 1.56
CA LEU A 40 13.28 -3.74 0.93
C LEU A 40 12.31 -2.79 0.22
N GLU A 41 12.08 -1.58 0.75
CA GLU A 41 11.25 -0.56 0.11
C GLU A 41 11.89 -0.05 -1.18
N ASP A 42 13.20 0.18 -1.17
CA ASP A 42 13.97 0.62 -2.34
C ASP A 42 13.99 -0.48 -3.42
N ASP A 43 14.35 -1.71 -3.07
CA ASP A 43 14.32 -2.86 -4.01
C ASP A 43 12.92 -3.06 -4.62
N PHE A 44 11.86 -2.90 -3.81
CA PHE A 44 10.49 -3.05 -4.27
C PHE A 44 10.10 -1.95 -5.27
N ASN A 45 10.46 -0.70 -4.98
CA ASN A 45 10.17 0.43 -5.85
C ASN A 45 11.01 0.39 -7.15
N ASP A 46 12.26 -0.06 -7.09
CA ASP A 46 13.10 -0.21 -8.27
C ASP A 46 12.57 -1.29 -9.23
N GLU A 47 12.13 -2.44 -8.71
CA GLU A 47 11.65 -3.56 -9.54
C GLU A 47 10.19 -3.37 -9.99
N TYR A 48 9.31 -2.88 -9.11
CA TYR A 48 7.86 -2.85 -9.35
C TYR A 48 7.24 -1.45 -9.42
N GLY A 49 8.01 -0.41 -9.10
CA GLY A 49 7.56 0.97 -8.97
C GLY A 49 6.79 1.46 -10.19
N SER A 50 7.43 1.47 -11.36
CA SER A 50 6.81 1.97 -12.59
C SER A 50 5.53 1.23 -12.98
N PHE A 51 5.45 -0.07 -12.71
CA PHE A 51 4.24 -0.86 -13.02
C PHE A 51 3.08 -0.50 -12.07
N LEU A 52 3.36 -0.37 -10.78
CA LEU A 52 2.36 -0.04 -9.77
C LEU A 52 1.96 1.44 -9.82
N GLU A 53 2.88 2.33 -10.14
CA GLU A 53 2.62 3.76 -10.35
C GLU A 53 1.63 3.95 -11.51
N ALA A 54 1.86 3.31 -12.66
CA ALA A 54 0.90 3.36 -13.77
C ALA A 54 -0.50 2.82 -13.40
N ALA A 55 -0.57 1.83 -12.50
CA ALA A 55 -1.84 1.34 -11.97
C ALA A 55 -2.50 2.33 -11.01
N LEU A 56 -1.71 2.97 -10.14
CA LEU A 56 -2.16 3.99 -9.19
C LEU A 56 -2.65 5.24 -9.91
N GLU A 57 -1.89 5.76 -10.88
CA GLU A 57 -2.29 6.89 -11.73
C GLU A 57 -3.66 6.64 -12.37
N LYS A 58 -3.85 5.48 -12.99
CA LYS A 58 -5.13 5.10 -13.59
C LYS A 58 -6.26 5.11 -12.57
N VAL A 59 -6.03 4.59 -11.36
CA VAL A 59 -7.04 4.58 -10.30
C VAL A 59 -7.32 5.99 -9.77
N HIS A 60 -6.30 6.83 -9.59
CA HIS A 60 -6.46 8.23 -9.20
C HIS A 60 -7.28 9.02 -10.24
N ASP A 61 -6.98 8.85 -11.53
CA ASP A 61 -7.74 9.43 -12.64
C ASP A 61 -9.20 8.96 -12.63
N GLU A 62 -9.43 7.65 -12.49
CA GLU A 62 -10.77 7.09 -12.40
C GLU A 62 -11.54 7.63 -11.19
N LEU A 63 -10.86 7.95 -10.10
CA LEU A 63 -11.48 8.54 -8.91
C LEU A 63 -11.66 10.06 -9.01
N VAL A 64 -11.12 10.70 -10.06
CA VAL A 64 -11.03 12.16 -10.18
C VAL A 64 -10.42 12.73 -8.90
N SER A 65 -9.21 12.27 -8.61
CA SER A 65 -8.50 12.63 -7.39
C SER A 65 -7.56 13.81 -7.60
N ASP A 66 -7.58 14.75 -6.66
CA ASP A 66 -6.60 15.84 -6.55
C ASP A 66 -5.39 15.46 -5.67
N THR A 67 -5.32 14.23 -5.18
CA THR A 67 -4.20 13.74 -4.36
C THR A 67 -3.08 13.24 -5.25
N ASP A 68 -1.85 13.69 -4.98
CA ASP A 68 -0.64 13.21 -5.65
C ASP A 68 -0.51 11.68 -5.54
N VAL A 69 -0.07 11.04 -6.63
CA VAL A 69 0.29 9.63 -6.61
C VAL A 69 1.62 9.48 -5.87
N LEU A 70 1.62 8.71 -4.77
CA LEU A 70 2.82 8.44 -3.99
C LEU A 70 3.52 7.16 -4.46
N LEU A 71 4.70 6.88 -3.90
CA LEU A 71 5.37 5.60 -4.11
C LEU A 71 4.47 4.44 -3.68
N PRO A 72 4.51 3.28 -4.38
CA PRO A 72 3.68 2.13 -4.05
C PRO A 72 3.76 1.67 -2.59
N THR A 73 4.94 1.80 -1.95
CA THR A 73 5.16 1.43 -0.54
C THR A 73 4.40 2.31 0.45
N ALA A 74 3.94 3.49 0.05
CA ALA A 74 3.06 4.34 0.88
C ALA A 74 1.65 3.75 1.05
N TYR A 75 1.22 2.88 0.12
CA TYR A 75 -0.14 2.32 0.08
C TYR A 75 -0.27 0.99 0.86
N LEU A 76 0.74 0.56 1.60
CA LEU A 76 0.73 -0.74 2.27
C LEU A 76 -0.25 -0.83 3.45
N PRO A 77 -0.94 -1.97 3.64
CA PRO A 77 -1.71 -2.26 4.84
C PRO A 77 -0.79 -2.58 6.02
N ALA A 78 -1.33 -2.63 7.24
CA ALA A 78 -0.58 -3.10 8.40
C ALA A 78 -0.42 -4.62 8.44
N THR A 79 -1.24 -5.38 7.68
CA THR A 79 -1.23 -6.85 7.69
C THR A 79 -1.44 -7.44 6.30
N THR A 80 -1.05 -8.71 6.13
CA THR A 80 -1.22 -9.49 4.89
C THR A 80 -2.60 -10.16 4.78
N SER A 81 -3.56 -9.79 5.65
CA SER A 81 -4.88 -10.43 5.79
C SER A 81 -5.78 -10.32 4.55
N GLY A 82 -5.43 -9.48 3.58
CA GLY A 82 -6.22 -9.30 2.37
C GLY A 82 -7.40 -8.34 2.53
N THR A 83 -7.71 -7.83 3.72
CA THR A 83 -8.85 -6.93 3.94
C THR A 83 -8.39 -5.71 4.73
N PRO A 84 -8.11 -4.58 4.07
CA PRO A 84 -7.63 -3.40 4.78
C PRO A 84 -8.76 -2.76 5.61
N SER A 85 -8.39 -2.18 6.74
CA SER A 85 -9.29 -1.33 7.51
C SER A 85 -9.52 0.01 6.80
N PRO A 86 -10.64 0.72 7.05
CA PRO A 86 -10.89 2.04 6.46
C PRO A 86 -9.88 3.15 6.80
N LYS A 87 -8.91 2.86 7.67
CA LYS A 87 -7.87 3.80 8.11
C LYS A 87 -6.49 3.48 7.53
N GLU A 88 -6.37 2.43 6.73
CA GLU A 88 -5.11 2.00 6.13
C GLU A 88 -4.93 2.56 4.72
N GLY A 89 -3.67 2.64 4.29
CA GLY A 89 -3.32 3.19 2.99
C GLY A 89 -3.42 4.72 2.92
N VAL A 90 -3.30 5.22 1.70
CA VAL A 90 -3.22 6.65 1.39
C VAL A 90 -4.62 7.25 1.33
N TRP A 91 -4.80 8.38 2.00
CA TRP A 91 -6.03 9.16 1.90
C TRP A 91 -6.12 9.83 0.54
N ILE A 92 -7.30 9.75 -0.08
CA ILE A 92 -7.55 10.24 -1.43
C ILE A 92 -8.70 11.25 -1.37
N ASP A 93 -8.43 12.50 -1.72
CA ASP A 93 -9.50 13.44 -2.05
C ASP A 93 -10.05 13.07 -3.42
N SER A 94 -11.33 12.72 -3.51
CA SER A 94 -11.98 12.22 -4.73
C SER A 94 -13.29 12.94 -4.93
N GLU A 95 -13.48 13.56 -6.11
CA GLU A 95 -14.75 14.20 -6.44
C GLU A 95 -15.93 13.22 -6.42
N LYS A 96 -15.70 11.96 -6.83
CA LYS A 96 -16.72 10.89 -6.81
C LYS A 96 -17.23 10.58 -5.40
N TYR A 97 -16.43 10.86 -4.38
CA TYR A 97 -16.74 10.60 -2.98
C TYR A 97 -16.60 11.86 -2.12
N SER A 98 -16.98 13.02 -2.66
CA SER A 98 -16.85 14.32 -2.00
C SER A 98 -17.36 14.31 -0.55
N GLY A 99 -16.52 14.81 0.36
CA GLY A 99 -16.81 14.88 1.80
C GLY A 99 -16.75 13.55 2.54
N LYS A 100 -16.28 12.46 1.91
CA LYS A 100 -16.08 11.15 2.55
C LYS A 100 -14.59 10.83 2.65
N GLU A 101 -14.22 10.13 3.73
CA GLU A 101 -12.87 9.59 3.86
C GLU A 101 -12.72 8.40 2.90
N ALA A 102 -12.04 8.62 1.77
CA ALA A 102 -11.64 7.59 0.84
C ALA A 102 -10.15 7.27 1.04
N ARG A 103 -9.80 5.98 0.99
CA ARG A 103 -8.40 5.53 1.03
C ARG A 103 -8.14 4.43 0.00
N LEU A 104 -6.93 4.43 -0.54
CA LEU A 104 -6.41 3.36 -1.40
C LEU A 104 -5.36 2.55 -0.67
N THR A 105 -5.46 1.23 -0.75
CA THR A 105 -4.50 0.29 -0.16
C THR A 105 -4.03 -0.74 -1.18
N LEU A 106 -2.72 -1.00 -1.25
CA LEU A 106 -2.10 -2.05 -2.05
C LEU A 106 -2.00 -3.35 -1.24
N VAL A 107 -2.87 -4.31 -1.56
CA VAL A 107 -3.10 -5.49 -0.72
C VAL A 107 -2.56 -6.75 -1.41
N PRO A 108 -1.83 -7.63 -0.70
CA PRO A 108 -1.37 -8.91 -1.25
C PRO A 108 -2.49 -9.97 -1.25
N ASN A 109 -2.18 -11.13 -1.82
CA ASN A 109 -2.95 -12.37 -1.74
C ASN A 109 -4.42 -12.28 -2.23
N PRO A 110 -4.67 -11.97 -3.51
CA PRO A 110 -3.73 -11.59 -4.58
C PRO A 110 -3.48 -10.08 -4.62
N THR A 111 -2.35 -9.66 -5.24
CA THR A 111 -1.97 -8.25 -5.40
C THR A 111 -3.03 -7.43 -6.11
N ARG A 112 -3.56 -6.42 -5.42
CA ARG A 112 -4.63 -5.55 -5.91
C ARG A 112 -4.70 -4.23 -5.17
N LEU A 113 -5.33 -3.22 -5.77
CA LEU A 113 -5.67 -1.97 -5.10
C LEU A 113 -7.11 -2.04 -4.59
N VAL A 114 -7.28 -1.73 -3.32
CA VAL A 114 -8.58 -1.71 -2.64
C VAL A 114 -8.90 -0.27 -2.24
N LEU A 115 -10.05 0.22 -2.71
CA LEU A 115 -10.65 1.47 -2.27
C LEU A 115 -11.56 1.21 -1.07
N THR A 116 -11.35 1.94 0.01
CA THR A 116 -12.30 2.02 1.14
C THR A 116 -12.89 3.42 1.22
N VAL A 117 -14.22 3.54 1.36
CA VAL A 117 -14.89 4.83 1.58
C VAL A 117 -15.76 4.76 2.82
N GLY A 118 -15.34 5.43 3.89
CA GLY A 118 -15.90 5.29 5.22
C GLY A 118 -15.99 3.81 5.65
N LYS A 119 -17.07 3.42 6.32
CA LYS A 119 -17.28 2.02 6.77
C LYS A 119 -18.11 1.17 5.79
N ALA A 120 -18.62 1.77 4.72
CA ALA A 120 -19.69 1.18 3.92
C ALA A 120 -19.21 0.63 2.58
N VAL A 121 -18.12 1.18 2.04
CA VAL A 121 -17.60 0.79 0.72
C VAL A 121 -16.22 0.19 0.90
N GLN A 122 -16.05 -1.00 0.33
CA GLN A 122 -14.75 -1.62 0.12
C GLN A 122 -14.80 -2.32 -1.24
N GLN A 123 -13.95 -1.91 -2.16
CA GLN A 123 -13.97 -2.38 -3.55
C GLN A 123 -12.55 -2.57 -4.08
N ASP A 124 -12.33 -3.70 -4.77
CA ASP A 124 -11.14 -3.87 -5.60
C ASP A 124 -11.28 -2.95 -6.83
N VAL A 125 -10.35 -2.00 -7.01
CA VAL A 125 -10.35 -1.03 -8.13
C VAL A 125 -9.31 -1.37 -9.18
N TRP A 126 -8.33 -2.22 -8.85
CA TRP A 126 -7.35 -2.74 -9.80
C TRP A 126 -6.79 -4.08 -9.31
N LYS A 127 -6.36 -4.96 -10.22
CA LYS A 127 -5.72 -6.25 -9.92
C LYS A 127 -4.51 -6.47 -10.84
N ALA A 128 -3.42 -7.02 -10.28
CA ALA A 128 -2.19 -7.33 -11.01
C ALA A 128 -2.38 -8.42 -12.06
#